data_AF-A0A6J4LA61-F1
#
_entry.id   AF-A0A6J4LA61-F1
#
_cell.length_a   1.000
_cell.length_b   1.000
_cell.length_c   1.000
_cell.angle_alpha   90.00
_cell.angle_beta   90.00
_cell.angle_gamma   90.00
#
_symmetry.space_group_name_H-M   'P 1'
#
loop_
_entity.id
_entity.type
_entity.pdbx_description
1 polymer ?
#
loop_
_entity_poly.entity_id
_entity_poly.type
_entity_poly.pdbx_seq_one_letter_code
_entity_poly.pdbx_strand_id
1 'polypeptide(L)'
;MSPPEDRSIRLDTPRDVRPRLVRPPTYDPEAFGRFAETFARFMGTARFLAYMTLFIVLWVLWNVPYGPDRPRWDEYPFIFLTFGLSLQASYAAPLILLAQNRQEARDRISQEQDRDAAARAHADMEFLAREVASLRQALGEVATRDFLRSELRGLLTDLEEREQPGIPPKPDGSGARP
;
A
#
# COMPACT_ATOMS: atom_id res chain seq x y z
N MET A 1 -57.30 0.17 37.18
CA MET A 1 -57.27 -1.16 36.54
C MET A 1 -57.11 -0.92 35.06
N SER A 2 -55.94 -1.24 34.52
CA SER A 2 -55.42 -0.79 33.23
C SER A 2 -56.15 -1.38 32.02
N PRO A 3 -56.22 -0.66 30.87
CA PRO A 3 -56.61 -1.28 29.60
C PRO A 3 -55.52 -2.24 29.11
N PRO A 4 -55.87 -3.38 28.48
CA PRO A 4 -54.88 -4.26 27.87
C PRO A 4 -54.35 -3.63 26.57
N GLU A 5 -53.04 -3.39 26.55
CA GLU A 5 -52.27 -3.24 25.32
C GLU A 5 -52.25 -4.58 24.57
N ASP A 6 -52.64 -4.62 23.29
CA ASP A 6 -52.24 -5.73 22.42
C ASP A 6 -51.92 -5.29 20.99
N ARG A 7 -50.62 -5.12 20.78
CA ARG A 7 -49.83 -5.48 19.60
C ARG A 7 -50.38 -5.09 18.23
N SER A 8 -49.96 -3.91 17.79
CA SER A 8 -49.80 -3.61 16.37
C SER A 8 -48.84 -4.64 15.74
N ILE A 9 -49.41 -5.56 14.97
CA ILE A 9 -48.67 -6.48 14.12
C ILE A 9 -47.96 -5.64 13.05
N ARG A 10 -46.66 -5.39 13.22
CA ARG A 10 -45.81 -4.85 12.16
C ARG A 10 -45.66 -5.92 11.09
N LEU A 11 -46.49 -5.81 10.05
CA LEU A 11 -46.55 -6.68 8.90
C LEU A 11 -45.80 -6.08 7.70
N ASP A 12 -44.60 -5.56 7.94
CA ASP A 12 -43.74 -5.02 6.88
C ASP A 12 -42.35 -5.64 6.94
N THR A 13 -42.27 -6.91 6.57
CA THR A 13 -41.03 -7.48 6.08
C THR A 13 -41.38 -8.26 4.83
N PRO A 14 -41.05 -7.76 3.62
CA PRO A 14 -41.26 -8.55 2.42
C PRO A 14 -40.41 -9.82 2.53
N ARG A 15 -41.10 -10.94 2.71
CA ARG A 15 -40.52 -12.27 2.70
C ARG A 15 -40.04 -12.54 1.27
N ASP A 16 -38.75 -12.33 1.01
CA ASP A 16 -38.13 -12.65 -0.26
C ASP A 16 -37.96 -14.18 -0.37
N VAL A 17 -39.07 -14.89 -0.60
CA VAL A 17 -39.08 -16.32 -0.90
C VAL A 17 -38.77 -16.51 -2.39
N ARG A 18 -37.51 -16.27 -2.76
CA ARG A 18 -36.99 -16.78 -4.03
C ARG A 18 -36.56 -18.23 -3.83
N PRO A 19 -37.24 -19.22 -4.45
CA PRO A 19 -36.69 -20.56 -4.49
C PRO A 19 -35.39 -20.51 -5.29
N ARG A 20 -34.24 -20.53 -4.60
CA ARG A 20 -32.91 -20.70 -5.20
C ARG A 20 -32.82 -22.12 -5.75
N LEU A 21 -33.39 -22.34 -6.93
CA LEU A 21 -33.40 -23.63 -7.63
C LEU A 21 -32.05 -23.98 -8.27
N VAL A 22 -31.10 -23.04 -8.29
CA VAL A 22 -29.77 -23.23 -8.85
C VAL A 22 -28.74 -22.87 -7.78
N ARG A 23 -28.14 -23.89 -7.16
CA ARG A 23 -26.82 -23.75 -6.55
C ARG A 23 -25.89 -23.27 -7.67
N PRO A 24 -25.29 -22.07 -7.59
CA PRO A 24 -24.23 -21.73 -8.52
C PRO A 24 -23.14 -22.81 -8.37
N PRO A 25 -22.56 -23.32 -9.47
CA PRO A 25 -21.43 -24.23 -9.36
C PRO A 25 -20.38 -23.53 -8.50
N THR A 26 -20.03 -24.17 -7.36
CA THR A 26 -18.99 -23.67 -6.47
C THR A 26 -17.67 -23.83 -7.21
N TYR A 27 -17.32 -22.79 -7.97
CA TYR A 27 -16.01 -22.65 -8.55
C TYR A 27 -15.02 -22.54 -7.41
N ASP A 28 -14.11 -23.52 -7.29
CA ASP A 28 -13.06 -23.52 -6.27
C ASP A 28 -12.02 -22.43 -6.61
N PRO A 29 -12.05 -21.28 -5.94
CA PRO A 29 -11.18 -20.16 -6.27
C PRO A 29 -9.72 -20.45 -5.91
N GLU A 30 -9.46 -21.47 -5.08
CA GLU A 30 -8.11 -21.85 -4.63
C GLU A 30 -7.40 -22.72 -5.67
N ALA A 31 -8.11 -23.69 -6.26
CA ALA A 31 -7.59 -24.50 -7.36
C ALA A 31 -7.26 -23.65 -8.59
N PHE A 32 -8.15 -22.72 -8.96
CA PHE A 32 -7.90 -21.81 -10.06
C PHE A 32 -6.81 -20.79 -9.75
N GLY A 33 -6.73 -20.32 -8.50
CA GLY A 33 -5.68 -19.40 -8.08
C GLY A 33 -4.27 -19.97 -8.28
N ARG A 34 -4.06 -21.25 -7.95
CA ARG A 34 -2.79 -21.95 -8.17
C ARG A 34 -2.49 -22.18 -9.65
N PHE A 35 -3.52 -22.51 -10.45
CA PHE A 35 -3.38 -22.66 -11.89
C PHE A 35 -2.98 -21.33 -12.55
N ALA A 36 -3.70 -20.24 -12.24
CA ALA A 36 -3.44 -18.91 -12.77
C ALA A 36 -2.04 -18.39 -12.39
N GLU A 37 -1.58 -18.61 -11.15
CA GLU A 37 -0.23 -18.23 -10.72
C GLU A 37 0.88 -18.99 -11.46
N THR A 38 0.65 -20.28 -11.74
CA THR A 38 1.58 -21.08 -12.55
C THR A 38 1.56 -20.62 -14.01
N PHE A 39 0.38 -20.35 -14.55
CA PHE A 39 0.18 -19.88 -15.91
C PHE A 39 0.78 -18.48 -16.13
N ALA A 40 0.64 -17.58 -15.16
CA ALA A 40 1.24 -16.23 -15.20
C ALA A 40 2.77 -16.29 -15.20
N ARG A 41 3.37 -17.14 -14.34
CA ARG A 41 4.83 -17.38 -14.36
C ARG A 41 5.30 -18.00 -15.67
N PHE A 42 4.48 -18.88 -16.26
CA PHE A 42 4.78 -19.54 -17.53
C PHE A 42 4.75 -18.58 -18.72
N MET A 43 3.69 -17.76 -18.84
CA MET A 43 3.53 -16.76 -19.90
C MET A 43 4.55 -15.62 -19.83
N GLY A 44 4.98 -15.22 -18.63
CA GLY A 44 5.97 -14.15 -18.44
C GLY A 44 7.42 -14.54 -18.77
N THR A 45 7.68 -15.82 -19.09
CA THR A 45 9.04 -16.32 -19.32
C THR A 45 9.31 -16.50 -20.82
N ALA A 46 10.47 -16.06 -21.31
CA ALA A 46 10.92 -16.23 -22.71
C ALA A 46 10.93 -17.70 -23.21
N ARG A 47 10.87 -18.66 -22.29
CA ARG A 47 10.78 -20.10 -22.57
C ARG A 47 9.49 -20.48 -23.28
N PHE A 48 8.35 -19.85 -22.98
CA PHE A 48 7.08 -20.16 -23.65
C PHE A 48 7.15 -19.86 -25.15
N LEU A 49 7.66 -18.67 -25.51
CA LEU A 49 7.87 -18.28 -26.91
C LEU A 49 8.82 -19.25 -27.61
N ALA A 50 9.93 -19.64 -26.96
CA ALA A 50 10.86 -20.61 -27.53
C ALA A 50 10.22 -21.97 -27.82
N TYR A 51 9.41 -22.52 -26.90
CA TYR A 51 8.69 -23.77 -27.12
C TYR A 51 7.65 -23.66 -28.24
N MET A 52 6.91 -22.54 -28.31
CA MET A 52 5.92 -22.31 -29.37
C MET A 52 6.58 -22.17 -30.74
N THR A 53 7.67 -21.42 -30.84
CA THR A 53 8.46 -21.31 -32.08
C THR A 53 9.01 -22.68 -32.49
N LEU A 54 9.57 -23.45 -31.55
CA LEU A 54 10.06 -24.80 -31.84
C LEU A 54 8.94 -25.71 -32.36
N PHE A 55 7.77 -25.67 -31.73
CA PHE A 55 6.61 -26.46 -32.17
C PHE A 55 6.20 -26.10 -33.61
N ILE A 56 6.07 -24.81 -33.93
CA ILE A 56 5.73 -24.34 -35.29
C ILE A 56 6.80 -24.79 -36.29
N VAL A 57 8.07 -24.62 -35.97
CA VAL A 57 9.18 -25.02 -36.85
C VAL A 57 9.16 -26.53 -37.08
N LEU A 58 9.00 -27.35 -36.04
CA LEU A 58 8.93 -28.80 -36.17
C LEU A 58 7.71 -29.24 -36.98
N TRP A 59 6.55 -28.62 -36.78
CA TRP A 59 5.33 -28.92 -37.54
C TRP A 59 5.50 -28.61 -39.03
N VAL A 60 6.05 -27.44 -39.35
CA VAL A 60 6.33 -27.03 -40.72
C VAL A 60 7.35 -27.98 -41.34
N LEU A 61 8.49 -28.25 -40.68
CA LEU A 61 9.51 -29.17 -41.19
C LEU A 61 8.97 -30.59 -41.43
N TRP A 62 8.03 -31.05 -40.59
CA TRP A 62 7.38 -32.35 -40.76
C TRP A 62 6.43 -32.40 -41.97
N ASN A 63 5.74 -31.30 -42.27
CA ASN A 63 4.70 -31.25 -43.32
C ASN A 63 5.18 -30.62 -44.65
N VAL A 64 6.35 -29.97 -44.67
CA VAL A 64 6.94 -29.43 -45.90
C VAL A 64 7.37 -30.58 -46.83
N PRO A 65 7.12 -30.45 -48.15
CA PRO A 65 7.45 -31.49 -49.12
C PRO A 65 8.97 -31.57 -49.36
N TYR A 66 9.69 -32.28 -48.48
CA TYR A 66 11.08 -32.68 -48.69
C TYR A 66 11.17 -34.18 -49.01
N GLY A 67 11.03 -34.57 -50.28
CA GLY A 67 11.26 -35.96 -50.75
C GLY A 67 10.00 -36.73 -51.19
N PRO A 68 10.15 -38.02 -51.57
CA PRO A 68 9.10 -38.80 -52.24
C PRO A 68 7.90 -39.08 -51.33
N ASP A 69 6.74 -39.36 -51.94
CA ASP A 69 5.40 -39.49 -51.35
C ASP A 69 5.37 -40.02 -49.91
N ARG A 70 5.39 -39.08 -48.95
CA ARG A 70 5.08 -39.36 -47.55
C ARG A 70 3.60 -39.01 -47.29
N PRO A 71 2.94 -39.67 -46.33
CA PRO A 71 1.62 -39.23 -45.88
C PRO A 71 1.74 -37.84 -45.26
N ARG A 72 1.12 -36.84 -45.90
CA ARG A 72 1.14 -35.43 -45.49
C ARG A 72 -0.12 -35.16 -44.68
N TRP A 73 0.06 -34.75 -43.43
CA TRP A 73 -1.06 -34.55 -42.51
C TRP A 73 -1.63 -33.13 -42.63
N ASP A 74 -0.80 -32.15 -43.01
CA ASP A 74 -1.18 -30.74 -43.12
C ASP A 74 -0.42 -30.05 -44.28
N GLU A 75 -0.92 -30.19 -45.51
CA GLU A 75 -0.32 -29.56 -46.69
C GLU A 75 -0.54 -28.04 -46.72
N TYR A 76 0.36 -27.29 -47.36
CA TYR A 76 0.22 -25.84 -47.57
C TYR A 76 -1.18 -25.54 -48.13
N PRO A 77 -2.02 -24.73 -47.44
CA PRO A 77 -1.66 -23.62 -46.54
C PRO A 77 -1.61 -23.91 -45.01
N PHE A 78 -1.43 -25.16 -44.58
CA PHE A 78 -1.38 -25.56 -43.15
C PHE A 78 -2.68 -25.24 -42.37
N ILE A 79 -3.78 -25.85 -42.80
CA ILE A 79 -5.11 -25.63 -42.23
C ILE A 79 -5.17 -26.05 -40.76
N PHE A 80 -4.54 -27.17 -40.38
CA PHE A 80 -4.56 -27.64 -38.99
C PHE A 80 -3.75 -26.75 -38.07
N LEU A 81 -2.56 -26.31 -38.49
CA LEU A 81 -1.75 -25.36 -37.73
C LEU A 81 -2.51 -24.04 -37.52
N THR A 82 -3.11 -23.51 -38.59
CA THR A 82 -3.87 -22.25 -38.54
C THR A 82 -5.12 -22.38 -37.65
N PHE A 83 -5.82 -23.50 -37.75
CA PHE A 83 -6.96 -23.80 -36.89
C PHE A 83 -6.54 -23.87 -35.42
N GLY A 84 -5.46 -24.59 -35.11
CA GLY A 84 -4.92 -24.70 -33.74
C GLY A 84 -4.51 -23.35 -33.16
N LEU A 85 -3.81 -22.51 -33.94
CA LEU A 85 -3.40 -21.17 -33.50
C LEU A 85 -4.59 -20.23 -33.29
N SER A 86 -5.61 -20.28 -34.16
CA SER A 86 -6.81 -19.44 -33.99
C SER A 86 -7.63 -19.87 -32.78
N LEU A 87 -7.76 -21.18 -32.53
CA LEU A 87 -8.39 -21.72 -31.33
C LEU A 87 -7.60 -21.34 -30.06
N GLN A 88 -6.28 -21.46 -30.10
CA GLN A 88 -5.40 -21.09 -28.99
C GLN A 88 -5.63 -19.63 -28.59
N ALA A 89 -5.64 -18.71 -29.57
CA ALA A 89 -5.89 -17.29 -29.32
C ALA A 89 -7.28 -17.05 -28.71
N SER A 90 -8.31 -17.73 -29.23
CA SER A 90 -9.70 -17.61 -28.75
C SER A 90 -9.86 -18.06 -27.29
N TYR A 91 -9.22 -19.16 -26.90
CA TYR A 91 -9.25 -19.66 -25.51
C TYR A 91 -8.34 -18.86 -24.55
N ALA A 92 -7.28 -18.23 -25.06
CA ALA A 92 -6.40 -17.40 -24.24
C ALA A 92 -7.14 -16.18 -23.66
N ALA A 93 -7.99 -15.51 -24.44
CA ALA A 93 -8.72 -14.32 -24.01
C ALA A 93 -9.55 -14.49 -22.71
N PRO A 94 -10.45 -15.48 -22.58
CA PRO A 94 -11.22 -15.68 -21.35
C PRO A 94 -10.36 -16.10 -20.16
N LEU A 95 -9.28 -16.87 -20.38
CA LEU A 95 -8.33 -17.20 -19.32
C LEU A 95 -7.59 -15.96 -18.81
N ILE A 96 -7.12 -15.12 -19.74
CA ILE A 96 -6.41 -13.87 -19.41
C ILE A 96 -7.35 -12.96 -18.62
N LEU A 97 -8.61 -12.80 -19.06
CA LEU A 97 -9.61 -11.99 -18.37
C LEU A 97 -9.85 -12.49 -16.93
N LEU A 98 -9.89 -13.80 -16.74
CA LEU A 98 -10.10 -14.38 -15.41
C LEU A 98 -8.86 -14.23 -14.50
N ALA A 99 -7.65 -14.28 -15.08
CA ALA A 99 -6.42 -13.96 -14.37
C ALA A 99 -6.34 -12.46 -14.01
N GLN A 100 -6.76 -11.58 -14.91
CA GLN A 100 -6.79 -10.12 -14.72
C GLN A 100 -7.77 -9.72 -13.61
N ASN A 101 -9.00 -10.24 -13.61
CA ASN A 101 -9.99 -9.96 -12.55
C ASN A 101 -9.46 -10.23 -11.13
N ARG A 102 -8.62 -11.26 -10.98
CA ARG A 102 -8.02 -11.60 -9.69
C ARG A 102 -6.83 -10.71 -9.35
N GLN A 103 -6.03 -10.32 -10.35
CA GLN A 103 -4.95 -9.36 -10.15
C GLN A 103 -5.52 -7.99 -9.73
N GLU A 104 -6.55 -7.51 -10.42
CA GLU A 104 -7.25 -6.26 -10.08
C GLU A 104 -7.86 -6.28 -8.67
N ALA A 105 -8.42 -7.42 -8.25
CA ALA A 105 -8.95 -7.56 -6.88
C ALA A 105 -7.85 -7.45 -5.81
N ARG A 106 -6.66 -8.03 -6.05
CA ARG A 106 -5.50 -7.89 -5.15
C ARG A 106 -4.97 -6.46 -5.13
N ASP A 107 -4.82 -5.87 -6.32
CA ASP A 107 -4.29 -4.51 -6.47
C ASP A 107 -5.22 -3.50 -5.80
N ARG A 108 -6.54 -3.71 -5.87
CA ARG A 108 -7.53 -2.89 -5.15
C ARG A 108 -7.35 -2.96 -3.64
N ILE A 109 -7.22 -4.16 -3.06
CA ILE A 109 -7.00 -4.31 -1.61
C ILE A 109 -5.70 -3.64 -1.19
N SER A 110 -4.63 -3.81 -1.97
CA SER A 110 -3.34 -3.15 -1.71
C SER A 110 -3.47 -1.62 -1.74
N GLN A 111 -4.22 -1.07 -2.70
CA GLN A 111 -4.46 0.38 -2.79
C GLN A 111 -5.31 0.91 -1.63
N GLU A 112 -6.32 0.16 -1.18
CA GLU A 112 -7.13 0.55 -0.01
C GLU A 112 -6.27 0.58 1.27
N GLN A 113 -5.41 -0.43 1.47
CA GLN A 113 -4.47 -0.46 2.59
C GLN A 113 -3.46 0.69 2.55
N ASP A 114 -2.92 1.00 1.37
CA ASP A 114 -1.96 2.09 1.21
C ASP A 114 -2.60 3.46 1.49
N ARG A 115 -3.86 3.66 1.09
CA ARG A 115 -4.64 4.86 1.45
C ARG A 115 -4.82 4.99 2.96
N ASP A 116 -5.20 3.91 3.64
CA ASP A 116 -5.36 3.91 5.10
C ASP A 116 -4.03 4.16 5.83
N ALA A 117 -2.94 3.59 5.33
CA ALA A 117 -1.60 3.81 5.87
C ALA A 117 -1.16 5.26 5.67
N ALA A 118 -1.38 5.83 4.49
CA ALA A 118 -1.06 7.23 4.19
C ALA A 118 -1.88 8.20 5.05
N ALA A 119 -3.16 7.92 5.29
CA ALA A 119 -4.00 8.71 6.18
C ALA A 119 -3.48 8.71 7.62
N ARG A 120 -3.07 7.54 8.13
CA ARG A 120 -2.45 7.43 9.48
C ARG A 120 -1.11 8.17 9.55
N ALA A 121 -0.26 8.00 8.54
CA ALA A 121 1.02 8.70 8.46
C ALA A 121 0.83 10.23 8.46
N HIS A 122 -0.17 10.74 7.74
CA HIS A 122 -0.52 12.16 7.78
C HIS A 122 -0.92 12.63 9.19
N ALA A 123 -1.78 11.87 9.87
CA ALA A 123 -2.20 12.20 11.23
C ALA A 123 -1.03 12.16 12.23
N ASP A 124 -0.14 11.18 12.11
CA ASP A 124 1.07 11.06 12.95
C ASP A 124 2.02 12.23 12.69
N MET A 125 2.21 12.64 11.43
CA MET A 125 3.01 13.84 11.10
C MET A 125 2.41 15.11 11.70
N GLU A 126 1.08 15.29 11.63
CA GLU A 126 0.40 16.43 12.25
C GLU A 126 0.50 16.42 13.77
N PHE A 127 0.45 15.24 14.39
CA PHE A 127 0.66 15.09 15.82
C PHE A 127 2.10 15.46 16.20
N LEU A 128 3.09 14.88 15.54
CA LEU A 128 4.50 15.19 15.77
C LEU A 128 4.82 16.66 15.50
N ALA A 129 4.25 17.28 14.46
CA ALA A 129 4.43 18.70 14.19
C ALA A 129 3.88 19.58 15.33
N ARG A 130 2.71 19.22 15.89
CA ARG A 130 2.13 19.89 17.05
C ARG A 130 2.98 19.71 18.30
N GLU A 131 3.48 18.50 18.55
CA GLU A 131 4.38 18.24 19.67
C GLU A 131 5.71 18.97 19.54
N VAL A 132 6.29 19.04 18.34
CA VAL A 132 7.52 19.82 18.11
C VAL A 132 7.25 21.32 18.31
N ALA A 133 6.10 21.83 17.89
CA ALA A 133 5.72 23.22 18.12
C ALA A 133 5.52 23.53 19.62
N SER A 134 4.88 22.64 20.38
CA SER A 134 4.69 22.78 21.83
C SER A 134 6.03 22.72 22.57
N LEU A 135 6.91 21.76 22.23
CA LEU A 135 8.28 21.65 22.75
C LEU A 135 9.09 22.91 22.46
N ARG A 136 9.02 23.43 21.23
CA ARG A 136 9.71 24.67 20.86
C ARG A 136 9.23 25.86 21.68
N GLN A 137 7.92 25.98 21.92
CA GLN A 137 7.38 27.08 22.70
C GLN A 137 7.77 26.98 24.18
N ALA A 138 7.67 25.78 24.77
CA ALA A 138 8.11 25.53 26.15
C ALA A 138 9.61 25.80 26.35
N LEU A 139 10.45 25.37 25.41
CA LEU A 139 11.88 25.70 25.42
C LEU A 139 12.15 27.20 25.19
N GLY A 140 11.36 27.86 24.35
CA GLY A 140 11.44 29.30 24.14
C GLY A 140 11.14 30.11 25.40
N GLU A 141 10.20 29.65 26.22
CA GLU A 141 9.87 30.27 27.51
C GLU A 141 10.97 30.04 28.55
N VAL A 142 11.52 28.82 28.67
CA VAL A 142 12.56 28.48 29.67
C VAL A 142 13.96 28.97 29.27
N ALA A 143 14.25 29.10 27.98
CA ALA A 143 15.52 29.61 27.47
C ALA A 143 15.41 31.07 26.98
N THR A 144 14.63 31.90 27.66
CA THR A 144 14.70 33.34 27.35
C THR A 144 16.13 33.79 27.64
N ARG A 145 16.76 34.44 26.65
CA ARG A 145 18.11 35.01 26.75
C ARG A 145 18.32 35.77 28.06
N ASP A 146 17.27 36.44 28.53
CA ASP A 146 17.31 37.23 29.75
C ASP A 146 17.41 36.39 31.03
N PHE A 147 16.77 35.20 31.08
CA PHE A 147 16.92 34.25 32.19
C PHE A 147 18.31 33.62 32.22
N LEU A 148 18.81 33.12 31.08
CA LEU A 148 20.19 32.61 31.00
C LEU A 148 21.21 33.71 31.32
N ARG A 149 20.92 34.96 30.94
CA ARG A 149 21.78 36.11 31.23
C ARG A 149 21.73 36.51 32.70
N SER A 150 20.58 36.43 33.36
CA SER A 150 20.48 36.70 34.80
C SER A 150 21.17 35.62 35.62
N GLU A 151 21.02 34.34 35.25
CA GLU A 151 21.72 33.23 35.92
C GLU A 151 23.24 33.30 35.72
N LEU A 152 23.73 33.55 34.49
CA LEU A 152 25.16 33.76 34.25
C LEU A 152 25.71 34.95 35.03
N ARG A 153 24.95 36.05 35.15
CA ARG A 153 25.34 37.20 35.97
C ARG A 153 25.33 36.87 37.46
N GLY A 154 24.32 36.14 37.93
CA GLY A 154 24.23 35.69 39.32
C GLY A 154 25.43 34.84 39.70
N LEU A 155 25.76 33.84 38.88
CA LEU A 155 26.94 32.98 39.08
C LEU A 155 28.26 33.75 39.01
N LEU A 156 28.40 34.72 38.09
CA LEU A 156 29.57 35.61 38.04
C LEU A 156 29.71 36.44 39.32
N THR A 157 28.60 37.01 39.81
CA THR A 157 28.60 37.83 41.03
C THR A 157 28.96 36.99 42.25
N ASP A 158 28.43 35.77 42.35
CA ASP A 158 28.72 34.84 43.46
C ASP A 158 30.19 34.39 43.47
N LEU A 159 30.84 34.32 42.29
CA LEU A 159 32.28 34.07 42.18
C LEU A 159 33.12 35.30 42.54
N GLU A 160 32.74 36.50 42.08
CA GLU A 160 33.41 37.77 42.44
C GLU A 160 33.35 38.04 43.95
N GLU A 161 32.22 37.76 44.59
CA GLU A 161 32.02 37.96 46.02
C GLU A 161 32.84 36.96 46.87
N ARG A 162 33.12 35.77 46.32
CA ARG A 162 34.09 34.83 46.91
C ARG A 162 35.54 35.26 46.68
N GLU A 163 35.80 36.05 45.64
CA GLU A 163 37.14 36.52 45.28
C GLU A 163 37.53 37.85 45.97
N GLN A 164 36.56 38.64 46.47
CA GLN A 164 36.82 39.88 47.21
C GLN A 164 36.66 39.74 48.74
N PRO A 165 37.74 39.44 49.49
CA PRO A 165 37.77 39.67 50.92
C PRO A 165 38.01 41.17 51.21
N GLY A 166 36.93 41.90 51.51
CA GLY A 166 36.91 43.11 52.33
C GLY A 166 37.75 44.33 51.88
N ILE A 167 37.10 45.31 51.25
CA ILE A 167 37.63 46.69 51.16
C ILE A 167 36.63 47.63 51.86
N PRO A 168 37.01 48.29 52.98
CA PRO A 168 36.10 49.14 53.74
C PRO A 168 35.87 50.51 53.07
N PRO A 169 34.72 51.15 53.32
CA PRO A 169 34.33 52.38 52.61
C PRO A 169 35.19 53.58 53.03
N LYS A 170 35.64 54.33 52.03
CA LYS A 170 36.45 55.55 52.18
C LYS A 170 35.59 56.72 52.71
N PRO A 171 36.01 57.44 53.76
CA PRO A 171 35.20 58.49 54.37
C PRO A 171 35.19 59.77 53.52
N ASP A 172 34.03 60.42 53.50
CA ASP A 172 33.73 61.68 52.81
C ASP A 172 34.47 62.85 53.50
N GLY A 173 35.22 63.62 52.69
CA GLY A 173 36.04 64.73 53.12
C GLY A 173 35.24 66.02 53.18
N SER A 174 34.58 66.26 54.31
CA SER A 174 34.12 67.59 54.72
C SER A 174 35.31 68.50 55.06
N GLY A 175 35.45 69.61 54.35
CA GLY A 175 36.41 70.69 54.65
C GLY A 175 36.08 71.92 53.79
N ALA A 176 35.23 72.82 54.26
CA ALA A 176 35.57 73.96 55.13
C ALA A 176 36.18 75.17 54.38
N ARG A 177 35.31 76.18 54.18
CA ARG A 177 35.55 77.65 54.31
C ARG A 177 36.38 78.36 53.24
N PRO A 178 36.35 79.71 53.20
CA PRO A 178 35.58 80.68 54.02
C PRO A 178 34.47 81.45 53.28
#